data_AF-A0A1V1PSJ3-F1
#
_entry.id   AF-A0A1V1PSJ3-F1
#
_cell.length_a   1.000
_cell.length_b   1.000
_cell.length_c   1.000
_cell.angle_alpha   90.00
_cell.angle_beta   90.00
_cell.angle_gamma   90.00
#
_symmetry.space_group_name_H-M   'P 1'
#
loop_
_entity.id
_entity.type
_entity.pdbx_description
1 polymer ?
#
loop_
_entity_poly.entity_id
_entity_poly.type
_entity_poly.pdbx_seq_one_letter_code
_entity_poly.pdbx_strand_id
1 'polypeptide(L)'
;MSEVAAPVGVIDRRAWLRENFVWSDGAARRDWAHVDPSLREWRARVIEALHDMPGGAAIFSHFIAINAALSAALKREETIVHRPAHASIIEIEREGDALRLVRLGAEMNSDDVR
;
A
#
# COMPACT_ATOMS: atom_id res chain seq x y z
N MET A 1 5.33 13.06 3.82
CA MET A 1 5.62 12.04 4.86
C MET A 1 5.08 10.70 4.35
N SER A 2 5.94 9.73 4.03
CA SER A 2 5.61 8.53 3.19
C SER A 2 5.37 7.24 4.01
N GLU A 3 5.42 7.32 5.34
CA GLU A 3 5.25 6.15 6.21
C GLU A 3 3.83 6.06 6.76
N VAL A 4 3.35 4.83 6.98
CA VAL A 4 2.07 4.58 7.63
C VAL A 4 2.12 5.05 9.09
N ALA A 5 1.29 6.02 9.45
CA ALA A 5 1.18 6.52 10.81
C ALA A 5 0.14 5.70 11.58
N ALA A 6 0.53 5.15 12.73
CA ALA A 6 -0.43 4.55 13.65
C ALA A 6 -1.31 5.66 14.26
N PRO A 7 -2.62 5.42 14.46
CA PRO A 7 -3.50 6.34 15.18
C PRO A 7 -2.98 6.66 16.59
N VAL A 8 -3.40 7.82 17.11
CA VAL A 8 -3.11 8.21 18.49
C VAL A 8 -3.68 7.16 19.45
N GLY A 9 -2.88 6.76 20.44
CA GLY A 9 -3.30 5.77 21.45
C GLY A 9 -2.96 4.31 21.10
N VAL A 10 -2.38 4.02 19.93
CA VAL A 10 -1.82 2.69 19.66
C VAL A 10 -0.61 2.44 20.54
N ILE A 11 -0.76 1.52 21.50
CA ILE A 11 0.30 1.11 22.44
C ILE A 11 1.19 0.03 21.79
N ASP A 12 0.58 -0.97 21.14
CA ASP A 12 1.30 -2.03 20.42
C ASP A 12 1.18 -1.85 18.90
N ARG A 13 2.19 -1.19 18.31
CA ARG A 13 2.24 -0.96 16.87
C ARG A 13 2.36 -2.25 16.07
N ARG A 14 2.98 -3.32 16.61
CA ARG A 14 3.14 -4.59 15.89
C ARG A 14 1.82 -5.37 15.84
N ALA A 15 1.08 -5.42 16.95
CA ALA A 15 -0.27 -5.99 16.95
C ALA A 15 -1.18 -5.23 15.98
N TRP A 16 -1.18 -3.89 16.08
CA TRP A 16 -1.98 -3.02 15.20
C TRP A 16 -1.67 -3.25 13.70
N LEU A 17 -0.39 -3.36 13.33
CA LEU A 17 0.01 -3.65 11.95
C LEU A 17 -0.52 -5.00 11.48
N ARG A 18 -0.41 -6.06 12.31
CA ARG A 18 -0.88 -7.41 11.94
C ARG A 18 -2.41 -7.46 11.77
N GLU A 19 -3.15 -6.71 12.57
CA GLU A 19 -4.61 -6.66 12.51
C GLU A 19 -5.13 -5.89 11.29
N ASN A 20 -4.46 -4.81 10.90
CA ASN A 20 -4.89 -3.93 9.81
C ASN A 20 -4.31 -4.34 8.45
N PHE A 21 -3.19 -5.06 8.43
CA PHE A 21 -2.47 -5.40 7.22
C PHE A 21 -2.19 -6.91 7.16
N VAL A 22 -3.27 -7.69 7.14
CA VAL A 22 -3.23 -9.16 7.10
C VAL A 22 -2.76 -9.63 5.73
N TRP A 23 -1.67 -10.43 5.69
CA TRP A 23 -1.11 -10.95 4.44
C TRP A 23 -0.75 -12.44 4.44
N SER A 24 -0.98 -13.16 5.55
CA SER A 24 -0.76 -14.61 5.63
C SER A 24 -1.59 -15.37 4.60
N ASP A 25 -1.05 -16.46 4.07
CA ASP A 25 -1.73 -17.29 3.08
C ASP A 25 -3.01 -17.92 3.67
N GLY A 26 -4.09 -17.91 2.89
CA GLY A 26 -5.41 -18.41 3.33
C GLY A 26 -6.16 -17.52 4.33
N ALA A 27 -5.56 -16.44 4.83
CA ALA A 27 -6.24 -15.48 5.69
C ALA A 27 -7.03 -14.44 4.88
N ALA A 28 -8.23 -14.10 5.35
CA ALA A 28 -9.02 -13.02 4.80
C ALA A 28 -8.23 -11.70 4.88
N ARG A 29 -8.13 -10.98 3.76
CA ARG A 29 -7.51 -9.66 3.71
C ARG A 29 -8.40 -8.65 4.43
N ARG A 30 -7.77 -7.59 4.96
CA ARG A 30 -8.50 -6.44 5.50
C ARG A 30 -8.81 -5.48 4.37
N ASP A 31 -10.00 -4.89 4.37
CA ASP A 31 -10.35 -3.82 3.43
C ASP A 31 -10.12 -2.44 4.02
N TRP A 32 -9.82 -1.47 3.16
CA TRP A 32 -9.71 -0.06 3.54
C TRP A 32 -11.00 0.47 4.18
N ALA A 33 -12.18 -0.02 3.77
CA ALA A 33 -13.45 0.36 4.39
C ALA A 33 -13.51 0.02 5.88
N HIS A 34 -12.77 -1.01 6.31
CA HIS A 34 -12.79 -1.54 7.66
C HIS A 34 -11.62 -1.08 8.54
N VAL A 35 -10.69 -0.25 8.05
CA VAL A 35 -9.64 0.32 8.90
C VAL A 35 -10.08 1.61 9.60
N ASP A 36 -9.25 2.13 10.49
CA ASP A 36 -9.49 3.42 11.16
C ASP A 36 -9.70 4.57 10.14
N PRO A 37 -10.62 5.52 10.38
CA PRO A 37 -10.82 6.68 9.52
C PRO A 37 -9.53 7.46 9.21
N SER A 38 -8.65 7.66 10.21
CA SER A 38 -7.40 8.40 10.00
C SER A 38 -6.46 7.67 9.04
N LEU A 39 -6.53 6.35 8.98
CA LEU A 39 -5.75 5.54 8.06
C LEU A 39 -6.33 5.59 6.63
N ARG A 40 -7.67 5.68 6.48
CA ARG A 40 -8.30 5.96 5.18
C ARG A 40 -7.93 7.35 4.65
N GLU A 41 -7.95 8.36 5.51
CA GLU A 41 -7.51 9.72 5.16
C GLU A 41 -6.03 9.75 4.78
N TRP A 42 -5.18 9.02 5.51
CA TRP A 42 -3.78 8.86 5.15
C TRP A 42 -3.62 8.24 3.75
N ARG A 43 -4.36 7.17 3.44
CA ARG A 43 -4.37 6.57 2.10
C ARG A 43 -4.80 7.57 1.03
N ALA A 44 -5.84 8.35 1.28
CA ALA A 44 -6.32 9.37 0.34
C ALA A 44 -5.21 10.39 0.03
N ARG A 45 -4.49 10.87 1.04
CA ARG A 45 -3.35 11.79 0.85
C ARG A 45 -2.18 11.16 0.10
N VAL A 46 -1.93 9.85 0.26
CA VAL A 46 -0.92 9.15 -0.53
C VAL A 46 -1.32 9.16 -2.01
N ILE A 47 -2.58 8.87 -2.33
CA ILE A 47 -3.09 8.87 -3.70
C ILE A 47 -3.06 10.28 -4.28
N GLU A 48 -3.50 11.29 -3.53
CA GLU A 48 -3.44 12.71 -3.91
C GLU A 48 -1.99 13.15 -4.21
N ALA A 49 -1.03 12.80 -3.35
CA ALA A 49 0.37 13.11 -3.60
C ALA A 49 0.91 12.45 -4.89
N LEU A 50 0.45 11.25 -5.23
CA LEU A 50 0.78 10.61 -6.51
C LEU A 50 0.11 11.33 -7.69
N HIS A 51 -1.06 11.94 -7.51
CA HIS A 51 -1.72 12.81 -8.48
C HIS A 51 -1.11 14.22 -8.58
N ASP A 52 -0.34 14.67 -7.60
CA ASP A 52 0.32 15.98 -7.68
C ASP A 52 1.77 15.88 -8.17
N MET A 53 2.33 14.67 -8.21
CA MET A 53 3.71 14.47 -8.66
C MET A 53 3.89 14.78 -10.16
N PRO A 54 5.05 15.35 -10.55
CA PRO A 54 5.42 15.51 -11.94
C PRO A 54 5.60 14.14 -12.62
N GLY A 55 5.35 14.08 -13.93
CA GLY A 55 5.56 12.86 -14.72
C GLY A 55 7.01 12.39 -14.72
N GLY A 56 7.22 11.07 -14.85
CA GLY A 56 8.56 10.48 -14.91
C GLY A 56 9.29 10.41 -13.57
N ALA A 57 8.58 10.43 -12.44
CA ALA A 57 9.17 10.35 -11.11
C ALA A 57 9.51 8.91 -10.70
N ALA A 58 10.67 8.73 -10.07
CA ALA A 58 11.01 7.51 -9.32
C ALA A 58 10.72 7.74 -7.83
N ILE A 59 9.92 6.88 -7.22
CA ILE A 59 9.46 7.02 -5.82
C ILE A 59 9.98 5.85 -5.01
N PHE A 60 10.74 6.16 -3.96
CA PHE A 60 11.16 5.19 -2.96
C PHE A 60 10.19 5.23 -1.79
N SER A 61 9.59 4.10 -1.45
CA SER A 61 8.58 4.01 -0.42
C SER A 61 8.58 2.66 0.28
N HIS A 62 7.70 2.51 1.26
CA HIS A 62 7.58 1.33 2.08
C HIS A 62 6.37 0.48 1.66
N PHE A 63 6.37 -0.76 2.13
CA PHE A 63 5.43 -1.82 1.79
C PHE A 63 3.94 -1.39 1.81
N ILE A 64 3.48 -0.69 2.86
CA ILE A 64 2.07 -0.29 3.00
C ILE A 64 1.70 0.88 2.09
N ALA A 65 2.59 1.86 1.90
CA ALA A 65 2.35 2.97 0.99
C ALA A 65 2.32 2.49 -0.47
N ILE A 66 3.18 1.52 -0.82
CA ILE A 66 3.13 0.82 -2.11
C ILE A 66 1.76 0.15 -2.30
N ASN A 67 1.26 -0.59 -1.31
CA ASN A 67 -0.04 -1.24 -1.40
C ASN A 67 -1.23 -0.25 -1.40
N ALA A 68 -1.10 0.91 -0.75
CA ALA A 68 -2.09 1.98 -0.83
C ALA A 68 -2.22 2.50 -2.27
N ALA A 69 -1.10 2.76 -2.94
CA ALA A 69 -1.07 3.15 -4.35
C ALA A 69 -1.58 2.03 -5.28
N LEU A 70 -1.11 0.81 -5.05
CA LEU A 70 -1.40 -0.34 -5.90
C LEU A 70 -2.85 -0.80 -5.80
N SER A 71 -3.43 -0.81 -4.60
CA SER A 71 -4.86 -1.11 -4.41
C SER A 71 -5.73 -0.08 -5.14
N ALA A 72 -5.36 1.20 -5.13
CA ALA A 72 -6.04 2.22 -5.92
C ALA A 72 -5.90 1.97 -7.42
N ALA A 73 -4.68 1.70 -7.90
CA ALA A 73 -4.39 1.44 -9.31
C ALA A 73 -5.04 0.16 -9.86
N LEU A 74 -5.29 -0.83 -8.99
CA LEU A 74 -5.98 -2.09 -9.31
C LEU A 74 -7.49 -2.05 -9.04
N LYS A 75 -8.03 -0.94 -8.50
CA LYS A 75 -9.42 -0.81 -8.06
C LYS A 75 -9.83 -1.91 -7.07
N ARG A 76 -8.97 -2.15 -6.09
CA ARG A 76 -9.10 -3.17 -5.05
C ARG A 76 -9.38 -2.54 -3.69
N GLU A 77 -10.19 -3.22 -2.90
CA GLU A 77 -10.61 -2.75 -1.58
C GLU A 77 -9.63 -3.18 -0.49
N GLU A 78 -8.82 -4.20 -0.76
CA GLU A 78 -7.89 -4.79 0.18
C GLU A 78 -6.70 -3.87 0.51
N THR A 79 -6.26 -3.89 1.77
CA THR A 79 -5.12 -3.12 2.28
C THR A 79 -3.77 -3.64 1.78
N ILE A 80 -3.70 -4.94 1.44
CA ILE A 80 -2.55 -5.57 0.81
C ILE A 80 -3.04 -6.37 -0.38
N VAL A 81 -2.52 -6.02 -1.56
CA VAL A 81 -2.81 -6.67 -2.85
C VAL A 81 -1.56 -7.28 -3.47
N HIS A 82 -0.37 -6.94 -2.97
CA HIS A 82 0.92 -7.44 -3.45
C HIS A 82 1.98 -7.40 -2.35
N ARG A 83 2.94 -8.33 -2.41
CA ARG A 83 4.06 -8.39 -1.46
C ARG A 83 5.37 -8.13 -2.21
N PRO A 84 5.74 -6.88 -2.50
CA PRO A 84 6.88 -6.59 -3.35
C PRO A 84 8.18 -7.16 -2.77
N ALA A 85 8.94 -7.87 -3.60
CA ALA A 85 10.30 -8.30 -3.26
C ALA A 85 11.22 -7.10 -3.00
N HIS A 86 12.37 -7.34 -2.37
CA HIS A 86 13.38 -6.29 -2.19
C HIS A 86 13.81 -5.72 -3.54
N ALA A 87 13.85 -4.38 -3.64
CA ALA A 87 14.11 -3.64 -4.88
C ALA A 87 13.14 -3.97 -6.05
N SER A 88 11.96 -4.52 -5.76
CA SER A 88 10.90 -4.68 -6.76
C SER A 88 10.45 -3.31 -7.27
N ILE A 89 10.31 -3.20 -8.59
CA ILE A 89 9.89 -1.96 -9.24
C ILE A 89 8.45 -2.14 -9.73
N ILE A 90 7.57 -1.27 -9.26
CA ILE A 90 6.17 -1.16 -9.69
C ILE A 90 6.02 0.10 -10.53
N GLU A 91 5.36 -0.02 -11.68
CA GLU A 91 5.07 1.12 -12.55
C GLU A 91 3.57 1.38 -12.56
N ILE A 92 3.20 2.61 -12.19
CA ILE A 92 1.83 3.10 -12.17
C ILE A 92 1.79 4.33 -13.09
N GLU A 93 0.82 4.34 -13.98
CA GLU A 93 0.52 5.48 -14.84
C GLU A 93 -0.69 6.23 -14.28
N ARG A 94 -0.68 7.55 -14.45
CA ARG A 94 -1.86 8.37 -14.22
C ARG A 94 -2.65 8.50 -15.51
N GLU A 95 -3.92 8.13 -15.46
CA GLU A 95 -4.87 8.24 -16.57
C GLU A 95 -6.02 9.16 -16.15
N GLY A 96 -5.90 10.45 -16.46
CA GLY A 96 -6.79 11.48 -15.95
C GLY A 96 -6.76 11.54 -14.42
N ASP A 97 -7.91 11.33 -13.79
CA ASP A 97 -8.08 11.31 -12.33
C ASP A 97 -7.90 9.92 -11.72
N ALA A 98 -7.52 8.91 -12.52
CA ALA A 98 -7.26 7.55 -12.04
C ALA A 98 -5.78 7.19 -12.07
N LEU A 99 -5.41 6.21 -11.25
CA LEU A 99 -4.16 5.49 -11.35
C LEU A 99 -4.41 4.14 -12.04
N ARG A 100 -3.46 3.70 -12.85
CA ARG A 100 -3.50 2.41 -13.55
C ARG A 100 -2.17 1.69 -13.42
N LEU A 101 -2.21 0.41 -13.08
CA LEU A 101 -1.01 -0.43 -13.05
C LEU A 101 -0.49 -0.68 -14.47
N VAL A 102 0.80 -0.45 -14.67
CA VAL A 102 1.53 -0.79 -15.90
C VAL A 102 2.38 -2.04 -15.68
N ARG A 103 3.10 -2.11 -14.54
CA ARG A 103 3.96 -3.26 -14.18
C ARG A 103 3.94 -3.52 -12.67
N LEU A 104 3.69 -4.77 -12.27
CA LEU A 104 3.55 -5.19 -10.86
C LEU A 104 4.89 -5.46 -10.15
N GLY A 105 5.97 -5.68 -10.88
CA GLY A 105 7.27 -6.04 -10.31
C GLY A 105 7.29 -7.46 -9.71
N ALA A 106 8.42 -7.83 -9.12
CA ALA A 106 8.61 -9.10 -8.43
C ALA A 106 7.89 -9.15 -7.08
N GLU A 107 7.43 -10.33 -6.70
CA GLU A 107 6.84 -10.62 -5.38
C GLU A 107 7.84 -11.36 -4.50
N MET A 108 7.77 -11.17 -3.18
CA MET A 108 8.53 -11.97 -2.21
C MET A 108 8.13 -13.44 -2.33
N ASN A 109 9.12 -14.32 -2.39
CA ASN A 109 8.86 -15.74 -2.22
C ASN A 109 8.76 -16.06 -0.72
N SER A 110 7.92 -17.02 -0.36
CA SER A 110 7.76 -17.46 1.03
C SER A 110 9.06 -17.99 1.65
N ASP A 111 10.05 -18.34 0.81
CA ASP A 111 11.39 -18.79 1.20
C ASP A 111 12.40 -17.65 1.49
N ASP A 112 12.05 -16.39 1.18
CA ASP A 112 12.93 -15.23 1.36
C ASP A 112 12.97 -14.70 2.81
N VAL A 113 12.14 -15.26 3.70
CA VAL A 113 12.15 -14.93 5.13
C VAL A 113 12.88 -16.04 5.87
N ARG A 114 14.21 -15.94 5.93
CA ARG A 114 15.05 -16.66 6.89
C ARG A 114 15.47 -15.74 8.02
#